data_AF-Q7PEU9-F1
#
_entry.id   AF-Q7PEU9-F1
#
_cell.length_a   1.000
_cell.length_b   1.000
_cell.length_c   1.000
_cell.angle_alpha   90.00
_cell.angle_beta   90.00
_cell.angle_gamma   90.00
#
_symmetry.space_group_name_H-M   'P 1'
#
loop_
_entity.id
_entity.type
_entity.pdbx_description
1 polymer ?
#
loop_
_entity_poly.entity_id
_entity_poly.type
_entity_poly.pdbx_seq_one_letter_code
_entity_poly.pdbx_strand_id
1 'polypeptide(L)'
;MIEVGFGFRMVPGPVRSSNATRPTRSRWHWLRKRGNVTFVRPAAEIDDRKERFYLAIASVLRWARLFGVFPLSNITATDPSAFRFHYFSPYIVLSALSIVGGLFIMAAALVRLNRVGINAMNIAEPIFFGMCTLLQLLFVRLAQAWRGFMVYWAEREEMFFARPYGAINLRRKVIGLAVCILTSALVEHVVYVINQAYNVYQESLTCQYNVTNPLKLYGTLTFGSVYQSVPYHHLLTMYLLYTTISLTFIWTFTDLFIMLVATGIACRFGQLNKRIDSNLQNGSEAFWGEMRTHFVGLIELVERTNRIVGPLLIASCANDMYFLCLQTLNALEDKPYDINDWYFRYSFTFLILRTSVKLWFAADVDENSVRTHKLVQKIRSEHYNDELEILRICSSGGVSISGMGFFTITRRIFLTMAGSILTYELVLMRFHRSSKGVGEDLPCGYID
;
A
#
# COMPACT_ATOMS: atom_id res chain seq x y z
N MET A 1 23.87 1.65 53.98
CA MET A 1 23.60 2.21 55.32
C MET A 1 22.08 2.17 55.47
N ILE A 2 21.63 1.34 56.40
CA ILE A 2 20.26 1.05 56.83
C ILE A 2 19.38 0.24 55.84
N GLU A 3 19.48 -1.08 56.01
CA GLU A 3 18.43 -2.08 55.77
C GLU A 3 17.24 -1.85 56.72
N VAL A 4 16.04 -2.29 56.31
CA VAL A 4 15.28 -3.29 57.10
C VAL A 4 14.47 -4.16 56.13
N GLY A 5 14.71 -5.47 56.16
CA GLY A 5 13.89 -6.49 55.49
C GLY A 5 13.14 -7.36 56.48
N PHE A 6 12.22 -8.19 55.97
CA PHE A 6 11.73 -9.47 56.52
C PHE A 6 10.97 -10.16 55.37
N GLY A 7 11.10 -11.44 55.02
CA GLY A 7 11.90 -12.54 55.55
C GLY A 7 11.79 -13.78 54.62
N PHE A 8 12.79 -14.63 54.74
CA PHE A 8 13.09 -15.96 54.16
C PHE A 8 11.93 -16.98 54.09
N ARG A 9 11.97 -18.13 53.37
CA ARG A 9 13.08 -19.10 53.10
C ARG A 9 12.63 -20.16 52.06
N MET A 10 13.54 -20.71 51.24
CA MET A 10 13.81 -22.15 51.11
C MET A 10 15.14 -22.42 50.36
N VAL A 11 15.77 -23.56 50.68
CA VAL A 11 17.17 -24.02 50.49
C VAL A 11 17.29 -25.01 49.30
N PRO A 12 18.49 -25.31 48.74
CA PRO A 12 18.69 -25.55 47.30
C PRO A 12 18.86 -27.02 46.87
N GLY A 13 18.76 -27.25 45.55
CA GLY A 13 19.15 -28.50 44.86
C GLY A 13 19.91 -28.21 43.56
N PRO A 14 20.71 -29.16 43.03
CA PRO A 14 22.00 -28.87 42.41
C PRO A 14 21.96 -28.43 40.94
N VAL A 15 23.06 -27.78 40.58
CA VAL A 15 23.46 -27.30 39.25
C VAL A 15 23.41 -28.40 38.20
N ARG A 16 22.78 -28.12 37.06
CA ARG A 16 23.14 -28.73 35.77
C ARG A 16 23.20 -27.67 34.69
N SER A 17 24.40 -27.45 34.19
CA SER A 17 24.73 -26.62 33.04
C SER A 17 24.06 -27.15 31.78
N SER A 18 23.33 -26.29 31.06
CA SER A 18 23.20 -26.42 29.62
C SER A 18 22.86 -25.07 29.01
N ASN A 19 23.85 -24.50 28.32
CA ASN A 19 23.67 -23.40 27.36
C ASN A 19 22.60 -23.78 26.34
N ALA A 20 21.46 -23.10 26.37
CA ALA A 20 20.53 -22.99 25.25
C ALA A 20 19.67 -21.75 25.45
N THR A 21 19.94 -20.72 24.65
CA THR A 21 19.09 -19.53 24.48
C THR A 21 17.66 -19.97 24.16
N ARG A 22 16.76 -19.92 25.15
CA ARG A 22 15.33 -20.16 24.96
C ARG A 22 14.69 -18.93 24.29
N PRO A 23 13.85 -19.10 23.26
CA PRO A 23 13.08 -18.00 22.69
C PRO A 23 12.00 -17.56 23.69
N THR A 24 11.69 -16.27 23.69
CA THR A 24 10.59 -15.65 24.45
C THR A 24 9.27 -16.36 24.14
N ARG A 25 8.81 -17.18 25.08
CA ARG A 25 7.52 -17.88 25.02
C ARG A 25 6.39 -16.89 25.27
N SER A 26 5.35 -16.92 24.44
CA SER A 26 4.11 -16.14 24.61
C SER A 26 3.46 -16.43 25.96
N ARG A 27 2.90 -15.39 26.59
CA ARG A 27 2.36 -15.37 27.95
C ARG A 27 1.12 -16.28 28.15
N TRP A 28 0.57 -16.84 27.07
CA TRP A 28 -0.74 -17.50 27.06
C TRP A 28 -0.70 -19.01 26.78
N HIS A 29 0.45 -19.67 26.94
CA HIS A 29 0.60 -21.10 26.63
C HIS A 29 -0.37 -22.03 27.39
N TRP A 30 -0.93 -21.62 28.53
CA TRP A 30 -1.90 -22.42 29.28
C TRP A 30 -3.27 -22.56 28.58
N LEU A 31 -3.59 -21.70 27.60
CA LEU A 31 -4.86 -21.75 26.84
C LEU A 31 -4.88 -22.85 25.75
N ARG A 32 -3.81 -23.65 25.59
CA ARG A 32 -3.69 -24.67 24.53
C ARG A 32 -4.58 -25.90 24.68
N LYS A 33 -5.22 -26.13 25.84
CA LYS A 33 -6.04 -27.32 26.10
C LYS A 33 -7.53 -26.97 26.21
N ARG A 34 -8.26 -26.94 25.10
CA ARG A 34 -9.70 -27.26 25.00
C ARG A 34 -10.17 -27.21 23.53
N GLY A 35 -11.01 -28.18 23.14
CA GLY A 35 -11.88 -28.14 21.95
C GLY A 35 -11.40 -28.86 20.69
N ASN A 36 -12.22 -29.82 20.22
CA ASN A 36 -12.17 -30.43 18.89
C ASN A 36 -12.85 -29.47 17.89
N VAL A 37 -12.07 -28.81 17.05
CA VAL A 37 -12.56 -28.08 15.87
C VAL A 37 -11.66 -28.43 14.70
N THR A 38 -12.25 -28.85 13.59
CA THR A 38 -11.56 -29.24 12.35
C THR A 38 -11.16 -28.00 11.55
N PHE A 39 -9.95 -27.51 11.80
CA PHE A 39 -9.31 -26.49 10.96
C PHE A 39 -8.51 -27.14 9.82
N VAL A 40 -8.30 -26.38 8.73
CA VAL A 40 -7.49 -26.78 7.54
C VAL A 40 -6.11 -27.36 7.94
N ARG A 41 -5.57 -26.91 9.08
CA ARG A 41 -4.53 -27.59 9.86
C ARG A 41 -4.82 -27.43 11.36
N PRO A 42 -4.53 -28.43 12.20
CA PRO A 42 -4.66 -28.28 13.65
C PRO A 42 -3.75 -27.17 14.16
N ALA A 43 -4.22 -26.38 15.15
CA ALA A 43 -3.49 -25.23 15.71
C ALA A 43 -2.07 -25.54 16.23
N ALA A 44 -1.75 -26.83 16.45
CA ALA A 44 -0.41 -27.28 16.83
C ALA A 44 0.62 -27.24 15.69
N GLU A 45 0.17 -27.18 14.43
CA GLU A 45 1.01 -27.09 13.23
C GLU A 45 1.10 -25.66 12.66
N ILE A 46 0.45 -24.69 13.31
CA ILE A 46 0.50 -23.29 12.90
C ILE A 46 1.87 -22.74 13.28
N ASP A 47 2.66 -22.41 12.26
CA ASP A 47 3.86 -21.59 12.45
C ASP A 47 3.41 -20.15 12.67
N ASP A 48 3.12 -19.79 13.92
CA ASP A 48 2.63 -18.47 14.33
C ASP A 48 3.46 -17.33 13.73
N ARG A 49 4.77 -17.54 13.50
CA ARG A 49 5.65 -16.55 12.88
C ARG A 49 5.24 -16.20 11.45
N LYS A 50 4.72 -17.15 10.68
CA LYS A 50 4.26 -16.91 9.30
C LYS A 50 2.88 -16.26 9.23
N GLU A 51 2.14 -16.26 10.33
CA GLU A 51 0.80 -15.68 10.40
C GLU A 51 0.80 -14.25 10.97
N ARG A 52 1.90 -13.80 11.58
CA ARG A 52 2.07 -12.41 12.05
C ARG A 52 2.18 -11.44 10.89
N PHE A 53 1.35 -10.39 10.90
CA PHE A 53 1.27 -9.46 9.78
C PHE A 53 2.60 -8.74 9.51
N TYR A 54 3.27 -8.25 10.56
CA TYR A 54 4.53 -7.52 10.42
C TYR A 54 5.65 -8.39 9.79
N LEU A 55 5.66 -9.70 10.06
CA LEU A 55 6.61 -10.64 9.42
C LEU A 55 6.21 -10.98 7.98
N ALA A 56 4.91 -11.06 7.70
CA ALA A 56 4.39 -11.29 6.36
C ALA A 56 4.76 -10.12 5.42
N ILE A 57 4.52 -8.87 5.85
CA ILE A 57 4.78 -7.66 5.05
C ILE A 57 6.26 -7.29 4.99
N ALA A 58 7.09 -7.73 5.95
CA ALA A 58 8.51 -7.41 6.03
C ALA A 58 9.30 -7.69 4.74
N SER A 59 8.95 -8.75 4.00
CA SER A 59 9.63 -9.06 2.73
C SER A 59 9.32 -8.03 1.65
N VAL A 60 8.09 -7.52 1.62
CA VAL A 60 7.67 -6.49 0.66
C VAL A 60 8.31 -5.15 0.99
N LEU A 61 8.35 -4.78 2.28
CA LEU A 61 9.01 -3.56 2.74
C LEU A 61 10.52 -3.57 2.48
N ARG A 62 11.17 -4.74 2.42
CA ARG A 62 12.57 -4.85 2.01
C ARG A 62 12.79 -4.43 0.55
N TRP A 63 11.89 -4.79 -0.36
CA TRP A 63 11.98 -4.35 -1.76
C TRP A 63 11.77 -2.84 -1.88
N ALA A 64 10.81 -2.29 -1.12
CA ALA A 64 10.55 -0.85 -1.08
C ALA A 64 11.75 -0.02 -0.60
N ARG A 65 12.59 -0.58 0.29
CA ARG A 65 13.83 0.06 0.74
C ARG A 65 14.84 0.27 -0.37
N LEU A 66 14.94 -0.64 -1.33
CA LEU A 66 15.91 -0.54 -2.43
C LEU A 66 15.67 0.73 -3.27
N PHE A 67 14.42 1.16 -3.38
CA PHE A 67 14.02 2.37 -4.10
C PHE A 67 13.91 3.61 -3.21
N GLY A 68 14.30 3.52 -1.93
CA GLY A 68 14.23 4.63 -0.98
C GLY A 68 12.82 4.93 -0.46
N VAL A 69 11.82 4.07 -0.68
CA VAL A 69 10.40 4.39 -0.34
C VAL A 69 10.11 4.25 1.14
N PHE A 70 10.64 3.20 1.78
CA PHE A 70 10.33 2.89 3.18
C PHE A 70 11.59 2.81 4.04
N PRO A 71 12.14 3.95 4.51
CA PRO A 71 13.49 4.03 5.09
C PRO A 71 13.55 3.56 6.55
N LEU A 72 13.15 2.31 6.81
CA LEU A 72 13.16 1.68 8.13
C LEU A 72 14.26 0.62 8.22
N SER A 73 14.93 0.55 9.38
CA SER A 73 15.95 -0.47 9.68
C SER A 73 15.35 -1.63 10.50
N ASN A 74 16.00 -2.80 10.43
CA ASN A 74 15.57 -4.03 11.13
C ASN A 74 14.17 -4.55 10.77
N ILE A 75 13.71 -4.33 9.53
CA ILE A 75 12.36 -4.73 9.07
C ILE A 75 12.06 -6.23 9.26
N THR A 76 13.06 -7.10 9.18
CA THR A 76 12.91 -8.56 9.33
C THR A 76 13.06 -9.05 10.77
N ALA A 77 13.16 -8.14 11.75
CA ALA A 77 13.23 -8.52 13.15
C ALA A 77 12.00 -9.34 13.56
N THR A 78 12.22 -10.30 14.46
CA THR A 78 11.15 -11.16 15.00
C THR A 78 10.27 -10.48 16.03
N ASP A 79 10.57 -9.23 16.37
CA ASP A 79 9.81 -8.40 17.31
C ASP A 79 9.68 -6.99 16.71
N PRO A 80 8.45 -6.45 16.57
CA PRO A 80 8.23 -5.09 16.07
C PRO A 80 8.89 -4.00 16.94
N SER A 81 9.20 -4.29 18.20
CA SER A 81 9.89 -3.33 19.08
C SER A 81 11.30 -2.97 18.59
N ALA A 82 11.93 -3.85 17.79
CA ALA A 82 13.28 -3.69 17.27
C ALA A 82 13.37 -2.82 15.99
N PHE A 83 12.24 -2.41 15.42
CA PHE A 83 12.20 -1.50 14.28
C PHE A 83 12.80 -0.14 14.65
N ARG A 84 13.73 0.36 13.84
CA ARG A 84 14.41 1.65 14.09
C ARG A 84 14.36 2.53 12.85
N PHE A 85 13.99 3.79 13.05
CA PHE A 85 14.14 4.85 12.07
C PHE A 85 15.46 5.57 12.36
N HIS A 86 16.36 5.61 11.38
CA HIS A 86 17.66 6.29 11.49
C HIS A 86 17.70 7.41 10.47
N TYR A 87 17.88 8.65 10.94
CA TYR A 87 18.00 9.83 10.09
C TYR A 87 19.23 9.76 9.16
N PHE A 88 20.31 9.11 9.59
CA PHE A 88 21.53 8.92 8.81
C PHE A 88 21.62 7.47 8.32
N SER A 89 20.84 7.17 7.29
CA SER A 89 20.75 5.85 6.68
C SER A 89 20.79 5.99 5.17
N PRO A 90 21.45 5.08 4.42
CA PRO A 90 21.48 5.15 2.96
C PRO A 90 20.07 5.19 2.35
N TYR A 91 19.09 4.56 3.00
CA TYR A 91 17.70 4.57 2.53
C TYR A 91 17.04 5.95 2.68
N ILE A 92 17.39 6.73 3.71
CA ILE A 92 16.92 8.12 3.85
C ILE A 92 17.56 9.01 2.80
N VAL A 93 18.84 8.80 2.48
CA VAL A 93 19.49 9.53 1.39
C VAL A 93 18.77 9.27 0.07
N LEU A 94 18.44 8.01 -0.24
CA LEU A 94 17.62 7.66 -1.40
C LEU A 94 16.22 8.33 -1.36
N SER A 95 15.55 8.31 -0.20
CA SER A 95 14.28 9.05 -0.03
C SER A 95 14.45 10.53 -0.33
N ALA A 96 15.48 11.18 0.22
CA ALA A 96 15.75 12.60 0.04
C ALA A 96 16.05 12.92 -1.43
N LEU A 97 16.86 12.09 -2.11
CA LEU A 97 17.13 12.21 -3.54
C LEU A 97 15.84 12.11 -4.36
N SER A 98 14.97 11.13 -4.11
CA SER A 98 13.69 11.01 -4.81
C SER A 98 12.78 12.23 -4.59
N ILE A 99 12.74 12.80 -3.38
CA ILE A 99 11.93 13.99 -3.06
C ILE A 99 12.48 15.23 -3.77
N VAL A 100 13.79 15.48 -3.67
CA VAL A 100 14.43 16.63 -4.32
C VAL A 100 14.29 16.52 -5.84
N GLY A 101 14.47 15.32 -6.40
CA GLY A 101 14.32 15.08 -7.84
C GLY A 101 12.89 15.30 -8.30
N GLY A 102 11.91 14.76 -7.57
CA GLY A 102 10.50 14.95 -7.89
C GLY A 102 10.06 16.42 -7.84
N LEU A 103 10.49 17.17 -6.82
CA LEU A 103 10.24 18.61 -6.75
C LEU A 103 10.93 19.37 -7.89
N PHE A 104 12.16 18.98 -8.22
CA PHE A 104 12.92 19.61 -9.31
C PHE A 104 12.25 19.42 -10.67
N ILE A 105 11.85 18.19 -11.01
CA ILE A 105 11.15 17.90 -12.27
C ILE A 105 9.78 18.60 -12.30
N MET A 106 9.03 18.55 -11.19
CA MET A 106 7.76 19.27 -11.08
C MET A 106 7.93 20.77 -11.32
N ALA A 107 8.93 21.40 -10.70
CA ALA A 107 9.20 22.82 -10.89
C ALA A 107 9.59 23.14 -12.34
N ALA A 108 10.44 22.32 -12.95
CA ALA A 108 10.82 22.46 -14.35
C ALA A 108 9.61 22.33 -15.30
N ALA A 109 8.74 21.36 -15.05
CA ALA A 109 7.51 21.16 -15.82
C ALA A 109 6.52 22.33 -15.64
N LEU A 110 6.39 22.90 -14.45
CA LEU A 110 5.59 24.11 -14.22
C LEU A 110 6.17 25.34 -14.95
N VAL A 111 7.49 25.49 -14.97
CA VAL A 111 8.16 26.55 -15.75
C VAL A 111 7.89 26.36 -17.25
N ARG A 112 7.97 25.12 -17.76
CA ARG A 112 7.59 24.82 -19.15
C ARG A 112 6.14 25.18 -19.43
N LEU A 113 5.20 24.81 -18.55
CA LEU A 113 3.79 25.14 -18.70
C LEU A 113 3.53 26.65 -18.80
N ASN A 114 4.28 27.47 -18.05
CA ASN A 114 4.19 28.92 -18.16
C ASN A 114 4.66 29.46 -19.52
N ARG A 115 5.52 28.73 -20.24
CA ARG A 115 6.03 29.12 -21.57
C ARG A 115 5.13 28.66 -22.70
N VAL A 116 4.69 27.40 -22.68
CA VAL A 116 4.00 26.75 -23.80
C VAL A 116 2.46 26.78 -23.63
N GLY A 117 1.97 27.00 -22.41
CA GLY A 117 0.55 26.98 -22.08
C GLY A 117 0.07 25.65 -21.53
N ILE A 118 -1.14 25.66 -20.95
CA ILE A 118 -1.74 24.51 -20.25
C ILE A 118 -2.70 23.78 -21.18
N ASN A 119 -2.47 22.49 -21.36
CA ASN A 119 -3.44 21.56 -21.94
C ASN A 119 -3.54 20.30 -21.05
N ALA A 120 -4.50 19.42 -21.35
CA ALA A 120 -4.78 18.23 -20.53
C ALA A 120 -3.60 17.26 -20.44
N MET A 121 -2.75 17.20 -21.47
CA MET A 121 -1.63 16.26 -21.55
C MET A 121 -0.38 16.81 -20.83
N ASN A 122 -0.08 18.08 -20.99
CA ASN A 122 1.12 18.72 -20.43
C ASN A 122 1.04 18.93 -18.92
N ILE A 123 -0.18 19.09 -18.38
CA ILE A 123 -0.38 19.23 -16.93
C ILE A 123 -0.17 17.91 -16.17
N ALA A 124 -0.15 16.78 -16.88
CA ALA A 124 0.03 15.46 -16.30
C ALA A 124 1.41 15.29 -15.65
N GLU A 125 2.47 15.81 -16.26
CA GLU A 125 3.83 15.68 -15.74
C GLU A 125 4.01 16.34 -14.35
N PRO A 126 3.71 17.63 -14.14
CA PRO A 126 3.86 18.22 -12.81
C PRO A 126 2.92 17.58 -11.77
N ILE A 127 1.72 17.17 -12.16
CA ILE A 127 0.80 16.45 -11.26
C ILE A 127 1.40 15.09 -10.86
N PHE A 128 1.94 14.34 -11.81
CA PHE A 128 2.60 13.05 -11.56
C PHE A 128 3.72 13.19 -10.52
N PHE A 129 4.68 14.06 -10.81
CA PHE A 129 5.86 14.23 -9.97
C PHE A 129 5.49 14.85 -8.61
N GLY A 130 4.54 15.78 -8.57
CA GLY A 130 4.05 16.38 -7.33
C GLY A 130 3.34 15.36 -6.43
N MET A 131 2.40 14.58 -6.98
CA MET A 131 1.65 13.57 -6.22
C MET A 131 2.53 12.43 -5.74
N CYS A 132 3.43 11.92 -6.58
CA CYS A 132 4.35 10.85 -6.15
C CYS A 132 5.34 11.35 -5.09
N THR A 133 5.78 12.61 -5.17
CA THR A 133 6.61 13.22 -4.12
C THR A 133 5.84 13.38 -2.81
N LEU A 134 4.56 13.76 -2.85
CA LEU A 134 3.71 13.80 -1.67
C LEU A 134 3.57 12.40 -1.04
N LEU A 135 3.31 11.36 -1.86
CA LEU A 135 3.26 9.97 -1.40
C LEU A 135 4.57 9.54 -0.73
N GLN A 136 5.71 9.93 -1.30
CA GLN A 136 7.02 9.66 -0.73
C GLN A 136 7.21 10.32 0.65
N LEU A 137 6.81 11.58 0.80
CA LEU A 137 6.83 12.28 2.10
C LEU A 137 5.93 11.59 3.13
N LEU A 138 4.75 11.13 2.72
CA LEU A 138 3.83 10.39 3.57
C LEU A 138 4.42 9.04 3.99
N PHE A 139 5.15 8.34 3.12
CA PHE A 139 5.86 7.12 3.50
C PHE A 139 7.01 7.34 4.48
N VAL A 140 7.76 8.44 4.36
CA VAL A 140 8.77 8.82 5.36
C VAL A 140 8.13 9.06 6.72
N ARG A 141 7.00 9.79 6.77
CA ARG A 141 6.23 9.98 8.01
C ARG A 141 5.69 8.66 8.57
N LEU A 142 5.19 7.79 7.69
CA LEU A 142 4.71 6.46 8.08
C LEU A 142 5.85 5.62 8.68
N ALA A 143 7.05 5.65 8.10
CA ALA A 143 8.21 4.93 8.61
C ALA A 143 8.59 5.34 10.04
N GLN A 144 8.42 6.62 10.39
CA GLN A 144 8.64 7.12 11.75
C GLN A 144 7.60 6.57 12.75
N ALA A 145 6.34 6.48 12.34
CA ALA A 145 5.25 5.94 13.17
C ALA A 145 5.17 4.40 13.18
N TRP A 146 5.85 3.74 12.23
CA TRP A 146 5.67 2.31 11.94
C TRP A 146 5.93 1.39 13.12
N ARG A 147 6.97 1.68 13.92
CA ARG A 147 7.30 0.89 15.12
C ARG A 147 6.13 0.85 16.07
N GLY A 148 5.63 2.01 16.49
CA GLY A 148 4.51 2.10 17.44
C GLY A 148 3.23 1.48 16.87
N PHE A 149 3.00 1.61 15.57
CA PHE A 149 1.86 0.99 14.91
C PHE A 149 1.94 -0.53 14.90
N MET A 150 3.09 -1.11 14.55
CA MET A 150 3.26 -2.56 14.48
C MET A 150 3.32 -3.23 15.86
N VAL A 151 3.81 -2.54 16.89
CA VAL A 151 3.72 -3.04 18.28
C VAL A 151 2.26 -3.17 18.69
N TYR A 152 1.46 -2.11 18.52
CA TYR A 152 0.03 -2.15 18.81
C TYR A 152 -0.71 -3.21 17.97
N TRP A 153 -0.38 -3.31 16.69
CA TRP A 153 -0.94 -4.35 15.82
C TRP A 153 -0.62 -5.75 16.35
N ALA A 154 0.64 -6.01 16.70
CA ALA A 154 1.11 -7.30 17.20
C ALA A 154 0.40 -7.73 18.49
N GLU A 155 0.12 -6.78 19.39
CA GLU A 155 -0.64 -7.01 20.62
C GLU A 155 -2.09 -7.41 20.31
N ARG A 156 -2.74 -6.73 19.35
CA ARG A 156 -4.14 -7.02 18.98
C ARG A 156 -4.30 -8.30 18.15
N GLU A 157 -3.27 -8.74 17.43
CA GLU A 157 -3.33 -10.02 16.71
C GLU A 157 -2.98 -11.24 17.59
N GLU A 158 -2.39 -11.06 18.79
CA GLU A 158 -1.89 -12.19 19.59
C GLU A 158 -2.99 -13.20 19.93
N MET A 159 -4.20 -12.71 20.22
CA MET A 159 -5.37 -13.54 20.52
C MET A 159 -5.81 -14.47 19.37
N PHE A 160 -5.47 -14.13 18.12
CA PHE A 160 -5.84 -14.92 16.94
C PHE A 160 -4.85 -16.04 16.60
N PHE A 161 -3.76 -16.18 17.35
CA PHE A 161 -2.81 -17.29 17.21
C PHE A 161 -3.07 -18.43 18.21
N ALA A 162 -3.88 -18.18 19.23
CA ALA A 162 -4.28 -19.19 20.18
C ALA A 162 -5.43 -20.07 19.63
N ARG A 163 -5.55 -21.30 20.15
CA ARG A 163 -6.79 -22.07 19.97
C ARG A 163 -7.96 -21.24 20.54
N PRO A 164 -9.11 -21.22 19.85
CA PRO A 164 -9.53 -22.07 18.74
C PRO A 164 -9.46 -21.36 17.38
N TYR A 165 -8.52 -20.46 17.11
CA TYR A 165 -8.39 -19.86 15.78
C TYR A 165 -7.53 -20.73 14.84
N GLY A 166 -7.98 -20.89 13.59
CA GLY A 166 -7.28 -21.65 12.55
C GLY A 166 -6.35 -20.79 11.68
N ALA A 167 -5.45 -21.44 10.93
CA ALA A 167 -4.52 -20.78 10.02
C ALA A 167 -5.20 -20.02 8.87
N ILE A 168 -4.60 -18.90 8.45
CA ILE A 168 -5.08 -18.07 7.32
C ILE A 168 -4.08 -18.05 6.16
N ASN A 169 -2.87 -18.58 6.34
CA ASN A 169 -1.75 -18.52 5.40
C ASN A 169 -1.45 -17.08 4.95
N LEU A 170 -1.45 -16.12 5.90
CA LEU A 170 -1.37 -14.68 5.60
C LEU A 170 -0.13 -14.34 4.76
N ARG A 171 1.04 -14.86 5.14
CA ARG A 171 2.29 -14.63 4.40
C ARG A 171 2.21 -15.08 2.94
N ARG A 172 1.53 -16.19 2.63
CA ARG A 172 1.37 -16.65 1.24
C ARG A 172 0.50 -15.68 0.44
N LYS A 173 -0.59 -15.20 1.03
CA LYS A 173 -1.47 -14.20 0.39
C LYS A 173 -0.74 -12.88 0.15
N VAL A 174 -0.03 -12.37 1.17
CA VAL A 174 0.75 -11.13 1.10
C VAL A 174 1.84 -11.21 0.03
N ILE A 175 2.64 -12.28 0.02
CA ILE A 175 3.71 -12.45 -0.97
C ILE A 175 3.14 -12.68 -2.37
N GLY A 176 2.10 -13.50 -2.52
CA GLY A 176 1.47 -13.75 -3.82
C GLY A 176 0.91 -12.47 -4.46
N LEU A 177 0.20 -11.65 -3.66
CA LEU A 177 -0.32 -10.36 -4.10
C LEU A 177 0.83 -9.40 -4.48
N ALA A 178 1.86 -9.31 -3.64
CA ALA A 178 2.99 -8.42 -3.89
C ALA A 178 3.77 -8.82 -5.15
N VAL A 179 4.06 -10.12 -5.34
CA VAL A 179 4.75 -10.60 -6.54
C VAL A 179 3.92 -10.26 -7.78
N CYS A 180 2.63 -10.59 -7.79
CA CYS A 180 1.74 -10.32 -8.93
C CYS A 180 1.73 -8.83 -9.34
N ILE A 181 1.49 -7.92 -8.39
CA ILE A 181 1.40 -6.49 -8.68
C ILE A 181 2.76 -5.90 -9.09
N LEU A 182 3.84 -6.27 -8.39
CA LEU A 182 5.17 -5.75 -8.69
C LEU A 182 5.74 -6.27 -10.01
N THR A 183 5.45 -7.52 -10.39
CA THR A 183 5.85 -8.03 -11.71
C THR A 183 5.11 -7.33 -12.83
N SER A 184 3.79 -7.10 -12.68
CA SER A 184 3.03 -6.36 -13.69
C SER A 184 3.49 -4.91 -13.81
N ALA A 185 3.82 -4.26 -12.69
CA ALA A 185 4.40 -2.91 -12.72
C ALA A 185 5.79 -2.86 -13.34
N LEU A 186 6.62 -3.88 -13.14
CA LEU A 186 7.92 -3.98 -13.81
C LEU A 186 7.74 -4.12 -15.32
N VAL A 187 6.81 -4.96 -15.78
CA VAL A 187 6.49 -5.11 -17.21
C VAL A 187 5.99 -3.79 -17.77
N GLU A 188 5.06 -3.11 -17.07
CA GLU A 188 4.57 -1.79 -17.47
C GLU A 188 5.70 -0.80 -17.68
N HIS A 189 6.60 -0.70 -16.70
CA HIS A 189 7.70 0.24 -16.75
C HIS A 189 8.71 -0.09 -17.87
N VAL A 190 9.03 -1.37 -18.08
CA VAL A 190 9.91 -1.78 -19.18
C VAL A 190 9.29 -1.43 -20.53
N VAL A 191 7.99 -1.71 -20.73
CA VAL A 191 7.30 -1.38 -21.97
C VAL A 191 7.22 0.14 -22.16
N TYR A 192 7.00 0.92 -21.09
CA TYR A 192 7.09 2.39 -21.13
C TYR A 192 8.45 2.85 -21.65
N VAL A 193 9.56 2.34 -21.09
CA VAL A 193 10.91 2.72 -21.50
C VAL A 193 11.16 2.37 -22.97
N ILE A 194 10.74 1.19 -23.42
CA ILE A 194 10.84 0.77 -24.83
C ILE A 194 10.03 1.71 -25.73
N ASN A 195 8.79 2.03 -25.35
CA ASN A 195 7.92 2.93 -26.10
C ASN A 195 8.54 4.34 -26.21
N GLN A 196 9.12 4.86 -25.13
CA GLN A 196 9.80 6.15 -25.16
C GLN A 196 11.07 6.13 -26.01
N ALA A 197 11.88 5.08 -25.92
CA ALA A 197 13.06 4.93 -26.76
C ALA A 197 12.68 4.86 -28.25
N TYR A 198 11.56 4.20 -28.57
CA TYR A 198 11.03 4.15 -29.93
C TYR A 198 10.57 5.54 -30.42
N ASN A 199 9.84 6.31 -29.61
CA ASN A 199 9.43 7.68 -29.96
C ASN A 199 10.65 8.57 -30.25
N VAL A 200 11.65 8.54 -29.37
CA VAL A 200 12.91 9.27 -29.53
C VAL A 200 13.62 8.88 -30.84
N TYR A 201 13.66 7.58 -31.14
CA TYR A 201 14.28 7.08 -32.36
C TYR A 201 13.52 7.56 -33.61
N GLN A 202 12.20 7.47 -33.63
CA GLN A 202 11.38 7.93 -34.76
C GLN A 202 11.48 9.44 -34.99
N GLU A 203 11.51 10.24 -33.92
CA GLU A 203 11.75 11.68 -34.03
C GLU A 203 13.13 11.96 -34.64
N SER A 204 14.16 11.22 -34.24
CA SER A 204 15.52 11.38 -34.78
C SER A 204 15.61 11.13 -36.28
N LEU A 205 14.87 10.14 -36.80
CA LEU A 205 14.79 9.85 -38.23
C LEU A 205 14.01 10.95 -38.97
N THR A 206 12.89 11.39 -38.40
CA THR A 206 12.01 12.40 -39.01
C THR A 206 12.69 13.76 -39.09
N CYS A 207 13.39 14.16 -38.03
CA CYS A 207 14.07 15.45 -37.93
C CYS A 207 15.53 15.42 -38.42
N GLN A 208 16.03 14.27 -38.88
CA GLN A 208 17.39 14.08 -39.40
C GLN A 208 18.49 14.59 -38.45
N TYR A 209 18.35 14.31 -37.15
CA TYR A 209 19.33 14.75 -36.15
C TYR A 209 20.71 14.13 -36.40
N ASN A 210 21.77 14.92 -36.24
CA ASN A 210 23.13 14.41 -36.20
C ASN A 210 23.42 13.87 -34.80
N VAL A 211 23.38 12.55 -34.62
CA VAL A 211 23.46 11.92 -33.29
C VAL A 211 24.90 11.48 -33.00
N THR A 212 25.64 12.27 -32.22
CA THR A 212 26.95 11.81 -31.71
C THR A 212 26.81 10.92 -30.48
N ASN A 213 25.83 11.19 -29.62
CA ASN A 213 25.62 10.45 -28.38
C ASN A 213 24.12 10.07 -28.18
N PRO A 214 23.76 8.79 -28.34
CA PRO A 214 22.38 8.32 -28.17
C PRO A 214 21.80 8.58 -26.77
N LEU A 215 22.63 8.55 -25.72
CA LEU A 215 22.18 8.82 -24.35
C LEU A 215 21.88 10.31 -24.13
N LYS A 216 22.61 11.19 -24.82
CA LYS A 216 22.33 12.63 -24.81
C LYS A 216 21.00 12.90 -25.49
N LEU A 217 20.79 12.34 -26.68
CA LEU A 217 19.52 12.44 -27.40
C LEU A 217 18.35 11.96 -26.55
N TYR A 218 18.43 10.73 -26.01
CA TYR A 218 17.38 10.16 -25.18
C TYR A 218 17.10 11.01 -23.93
N GLY A 219 18.15 11.46 -23.23
CA GLY A 219 18.01 12.28 -22.03
C GLY A 219 17.38 13.64 -22.32
N THR A 220 17.85 14.35 -23.35
CA THR A 220 17.36 15.68 -23.71
C THR A 220 15.89 15.67 -24.12
N LEU A 221 15.48 14.69 -24.93
CA LEU A 221 14.09 14.59 -25.39
C LEU A 221 13.15 14.06 -24.28
N THR A 222 13.57 13.06 -23.51
CA THR A 222 12.75 12.50 -22.42
C THR A 222 12.53 13.51 -21.29
N PHE A 223 13.56 14.30 -20.96
CA PHE A 223 13.51 15.29 -19.87
C PHE A 223 13.50 16.72 -20.41
N GLY A 224 12.75 16.97 -21.50
CA GLY A 224 12.67 18.28 -22.15
C GLY A 224 12.28 19.41 -21.20
N SER A 225 11.37 19.17 -20.24
CA SER A 225 11.02 20.13 -19.17
C SER A 225 12.24 20.69 -18.44
N VAL A 226 13.20 19.82 -18.14
CA VAL A 226 14.43 20.17 -17.42
C VAL A 226 15.45 20.78 -18.36
N TYR A 227 15.73 20.13 -19.49
CA TYR A 227 16.82 20.53 -20.37
C TYR A 227 16.52 21.78 -21.22
N GLN A 228 15.25 22.21 -21.31
CA GLN A 228 14.89 23.54 -21.81
C GLN A 228 15.37 24.70 -20.90
N SER A 229 15.73 24.43 -19.65
CA SER A 229 16.18 25.45 -18.70
C SER A 229 17.56 25.18 -18.10
N VAL A 230 18.08 23.96 -18.24
CA VAL A 230 19.35 23.52 -17.66
C VAL A 230 20.20 22.88 -18.76
N PRO A 231 21.49 23.21 -18.87
CA PRO A 231 22.36 22.57 -19.86
C PRO A 231 22.50 21.06 -19.61
N TYR A 232 22.71 20.30 -20.69
CA TYR A 232 22.84 18.86 -20.61
C TYR A 232 24.05 18.42 -19.75
N HIS A 233 23.84 17.42 -18.90
CA HIS A 233 24.90 16.77 -18.13
C HIS A 233 24.56 15.30 -17.84
N HIS A 234 25.50 14.38 -18.10
CA HIS A 234 25.27 12.92 -17.98
C HIS A 234 24.83 12.49 -16.57
N LEU A 235 25.48 13.02 -15.51
CA LEU A 235 25.10 12.68 -14.13
C LEU A 235 23.70 13.18 -13.78
N LEU A 236 23.27 14.31 -14.35
CA LEU A 236 21.92 14.82 -14.15
C LEU A 236 20.92 13.88 -14.82
N THR A 237 21.19 13.39 -16.05
CA THR A 237 20.32 12.41 -16.71
C THR A 237 20.18 11.14 -15.88
N MET A 238 21.27 10.60 -15.34
CA MET A 238 21.23 9.41 -14.48
C MET A 238 20.38 9.65 -13.22
N TYR A 239 20.50 10.83 -12.62
CA TYR A 239 19.69 11.21 -11.46
C TYR A 239 18.19 11.35 -11.79
N LEU A 240 17.86 11.93 -12.94
CA LEU A 240 16.48 12.05 -13.42
C LEU A 240 15.87 10.68 -13.71
N LEU A 241 16.62 9.77 -14.35
CA LEU A 241 16.19 8.39 -14.57
C LEU A 241 15.91 7.65 -13.26
N TYR A 242 16.82 7.76 -12.28
CA TYR A 242 16.61 7.20 -10.95
C TYR A 242 15.33 7.77 -10.30
N THR A 243 15.13 9.08 -10.39
CA THR A 243 13.96 9.77 -9.84
C THR A 243 12.67 9.25 -10.46
N THR A 244 12.61 9.12 -11.79
CA THR A 244 11.45 8.57 -12.50
C THR A 244 11.17 7.12 -12.06
N ILE A 245 12.18 6.25 -12.02
CA ILE A 245 12.02 4.86 -11.57
C ILE A 245 11.47 4.81 -10.13
N SER A 246 12.07 5.59 -9.22
CA SER A 246 11.67 5.62 -7.82
C SER A 246 10.22 6.09 -7.64
N LEU A 247 9.83 7.19 -8.27
CA LEU A 247 8.49 7.76 -8.14
C LEU A 247 7.40 6.91 -8.83
N THR A 248 7.69 6.30 -9.97
CA THR A 248 6.79 5.33 -10.60
C THR A 248 6.60 4.08 -9.73
N PHE A 249 7.67 3.62 -9.09
CA PHE A 249 7.58 2.53 -8.11
C PHE A 249 6.73 2.94 -6.89
N ILE A 250 6.90 4.15 -6.36
CA ILE A 250 6.11 4.68 -5.23
C ILE A 250 4.62 4.67 -5.52
N TRP A 251 4.21 5.08 -6.73
CA TRP A 251 2.81 5.07 -7.11
C TRP A 251 2.21 3.67 -7.00
N THR A 252 2.81 2.68 -7.66
CA THR A 252 2.35 1.28 -7.60
C THR A 252 2.43 0.71 -6.19
N PHE A 253 3.53 1.00 -5.48
CA PHE A 253 3.77 0.48 -4.14
C PHE A 253 2.77 1.02 -3.12
N THR A 254 2.29 2.26 -3.27
CA THR A 254 1.25 2.84 -2.41
C THR A 254 -0.02 2.00 -2.48
N ASP A 255 -0.50 1.70 -3.69
CA ASP A 255 -1.69 0.87 -3.87
C ASP A 255 -1.49 -0.53 -3.30
N LEU A 256 -0.34 -1.15 -3.57
CA LEU A 256 0.00 -2.46 -3.01
C LEU A 256 0.03 -2.43 -1.49
N PHE A 257 0.65 -1.43 -0.89
CA PHE A 257 0.73 -1.29 0.56
C PHE A 257 -0.66 -1.22 1.20
N ILE A 258 -1.57 -0.45 0.61
CA ILE A 258 -2.98 -0.38 1.05
C ILE A 258 -3.65 -1.76 0.93
N MET A 259 -3.49 -2.46 -0.20
CA MET A 259 -4.03 -3.82 -0.37
C MET A 259 -3.53 -4.79 0.69
N LEU A 260 -2.23 -4.73 1.04
CA LEU A 260 -1.62 -5.63 2.02
C LEU A 260 -2.14 -5.37 3.44
N VAL A 261 -2.23 -4.10 3.85
CA VAL A 261 -2.82 -3.71 5.14
C VAL A 261 -4.28 -4.17 5.23
N ALA A 262 -5.07 -3.91 4.18
CA ALA A 262 -6.46 -4.33 4.11
C ALA A 262 -6.61 -5.86 4.20
N THR A 263 -5.78 -6.61 3.47
CA THR A 263 -5.74 -8.08 3.52
C THR A 263 -5.46 -8.59 4.94
N GLY A 264 -4.53 -7.95 5.66
CA GLY A 264 -4.20 -8.28 7.04
C GLY A 264 -5.42 -8.18 7.97
N ILE A 265 -6.14 -7.07 7.88
CA ILE A 265 -7.34 -6.81 8.70
C ILE A 265 -8.49 -7.74 8.30
N ALA A 266 -8.81 -7.82 7.00
CA ALA A 266 -9.91 -8.62 6.49
C ALA A 266 -9.76 -10.10 6.85
N CYS A 267 -8.53 -10.65 6.79
CA CYS A 267 -8.28 -12.02 7.20
C CYS A 267 -8.57 -12.26 8.70
N ARG A 268 -8.32 -11.28 9.58
CA ARG A 268 -8.63 -11.40 11.02
C ARG A 268 -10.12 -11.35 11.30
N PHE A 269 -10.86 -10.43 10.66
CA PHE A 269 -12.33 -10.46 10.72
C PHE A 269 -12.86 -11.80 10.16
N GLY A 270 -12.27 -12.32 9.10
CA GLY A 270 -12.61 -13.64 8.56
C GLY A 270 -12.40 -14.78 9.57
N GLN A 271 -11.34 -14.75 10.39
CA GLN A 271 -11.14 -15.72 11.49
C GLN A 271 -12.21 -15.59 12.56
N LEU A 272 -12.54 -14.36 12.97
CA LEU A 272 -13.59 -14.08 13.94
C LEU A 272 -14.95 -14.60 13.44
N ASN A 273 -15.32 -14.25 12.22
CA ASN A 273 -16.57 -14.67 11.59
C ASN A 273 -16.72 -16.19 11.52
N LYS A 274 -15.65 -16.90 11.12
CA LYS A 274 -15.67 -18.37 11.10
C LYS A 274 -15.92 -18.97 12.48
N ARG A 275 -15.34 -18.38 13.53
CA ARG A 275 -15.53 -18.86 14.90
C ARG A 275 -16.96 -18.62 15.39
N ILE A 276 -17.54 -17.46 15.12
CA ILE A 276 -18.94 -17.14 15.45
C ILE A 276 -19.89 -18.09 14.71
N ASP A 277 -19.69 -18.26 13.40
CA ASP A 277 -20.51 -19.12 12.55
C ASP A 277 -20.50 -20.59 13.00
N SER A 278 -19.36 -21.08 13.49
CA SER A 278 -19.23 -22.44 14.02
C SER A 278 -19.86 -22.64 15.41
N ASN A 279 -20.27 -21.55 16.09
CA ASN A 279 -20.74 -21.57 17.49
C ASN A 279 -22.08 -20.84 17.67
N LEU A 280 -22.92 -20.77 16.63
CA LEU A 280 -24.21 -20.06 16.68
C LEU A 280 -25.20 -20.59 17.73
N GLN A 281 -25.02 -21.83 18.18
CA GLN A 281 -25.86 -22.46 19.23
C GLN A 281 -25.24 -22.38 20.62
N ASN A 282 -24.15 -21.64 20.79
CA ASN A 282 -23.49 -21.52 22.08
C ASN A 282 -24.21 -20.46 22.94
N GLY A 283 -24.80 -20.86 24.06
CA GLY A 283 -25.44 -19.92 25.00
C GLY A 283 -24.49 -19.31 26.04
N SER A 284 -23.20 -19.65 26.02
CA SER A 284 -22.25 -19.22 27.05
C SER A 284 -21.92 -17.73 26.98
N GLU A 285 -22.23 -17.00 28.04
CA GLU A 285 -21.88 -15.57 28.17
C GLU A 285 -20.37 -15.33 28.04
N ALA A 286 -19.54 -16.18 28.66
CA ALA A 286 -18.09 -16.08 28.57
C ALA A 286 -17.57 -16.19 27.12
N PHE A 287 -18.21 -17.03 26.29
CA PHE A 287 -17.85 -17.14 24.87
C PHE A 287 -18.18 -15.86 24.11
N TRP A 288 -19.36 -15.29 24.33
CA TRP A 288 -19.78 -14.06 23.65
C TRP A 288 -19.00 -12.83 24.12
N GLY A 289 -18.65 -12.76 25.41
CA GLY A 289 -17.75 -11.72 25.93
C GLY A 289 -16.35 -11.79 25.30
N GLU A 290 -15.86 -13.00 25.02
CA GLU A 290 -14.62 -13.19 24.25
C GLU A 290 -14.78 -12.69 22.80
N MET A 291 -15.87 -13.05 22.11
CA MET A 291 -16.13 -12.60 20.72
C MET A 291 -16.28 -11.08 20.64
N ARG A 292 -16.95 -10.46 21.62
CA ARG A 292 -17.03 -9.00 21.75
C ARG A 292 -15.65 -8.38 21.90
N THR A 293 -14.85 -8.87 22.85
CA THR A 293 -13.50 -8.35 23.08
C THR A 293 -12.65 -8.43 21.82
N HIS A 294 -12.76 -9.54 21.08
CA HIS A 294 -12.04 -9.72 19.82
C HIS A 294 -12.52 -8.78 18.71
N PHE A 295 -13.83 -8.60 18.58
CA PHE A 295 -14.42 -7.69 17.60
C PHE A 295 -14.03 -6.23 17.87
N VAL A 296 -14.16 -5.77 19.11
CA VAL A 296 -13.76 -4.42 19.53
C VAL A 296 -12.26 -4.20 19.29
N GLY A 297 -11.42 -5.18 19.62
CA GLY A 297 -9.98 -5.10 19.32
C GLY A 297 -9.66 -4.93 17.83
N LEU A 298 -10.46 -5.53 16.93
CA LEU A 298 -10.32 -5.32 15.49
C LEU A 298 -10.85 -3.96 15.04
N ILE A 299 -11.94 -3.45 15.61
CA ILE A 299 -12.42 -2.08 15.35
C ILE A 299 -11.34 -1.07 15.68
N GLU A 300 -10.78 -1.13 16.89
CA GLU A 300 -9.73 -0.21 17.32
C GLU A 300 -8.48 -0.30 16.40
N LEU A 301 -8.17 -1.49 15.89
CA LEU A 301 -7.11 -1.70 14.91
C LEU A 301 -7.40 -0.99 13.59
N VAL A 302 -8.63 -1.07 13.08
CA VAL A 302 -9.03 -0.36 11.85
C VAL A 302 -9.00 1.15 12.07
N GLU A 303 -9.49 1.65 13.20
CA GLU A 303 -9.45 3.07 13.53
C GLU A 303 -8.02 3.61 13.57
N ARG A 304 -7.10 2.88 14.22
CA ARG A 304 -5.69 3.27 14.26
C ARG A 304 -5.03 3.17 12.88
N THR A 305 -5.42 2.19 12.08
CA THR A 305 -4.99 2.06 10.68
C THR A 305 -5.45 3.27 9.87
N ASN A 306 -6.70 3.70 9.99
CA ASN A 306 -7.24 4.86 9.28
C ASN A 306 -6.51 6.16 9.64
N ARG A 307 -6.08 6.33 10.90
CA ARG A 307 -5.29 7.52 11.32
C ARG A 307 -3.90 7.56 10.67
N ILE A 308 -3.28 6.41 10.46
CA ILE A 308 -1.89 6.29 10.01
C ILE A 308 -1.78 6.14 8.48
N VAL A 309 -2.67 5.35 7.88
CA VAL A 309 -2.69 5.01 6.44
C VAL A 309 -3.70 5.87 5.67
N GLY A 310 -4.65 6.52 6.34
CA GLY A 310 -5.68 7.36 5.71
C GLY A 310 -5.14 8.44 4.77
N PRO A 311 -4.10 9.22 5.13
CA PRO A 311 -3.52 10.21 4.23
C PRO A 311 -2.95 9.59 2.94
N LEU A 312 -2.30 8.42 3.05
CA LEU A 312 -1.81 7.68 1.89
C LEU A 312 -2.97 7.21 1.01
N LEU A 313 -4.05 6.71 1.61
CA LEU A 313 -5.24 6.27 0.87
C LEU A 313 -5.86 7.40 0.05
N ILE A 314 -6.03 8.59 0.63
CA ILE A 314 -6.58 9.76 -0.09
C ILE A 314 -5.68 10.10 -1.27
N ALA A 315 -4.38 10.28 -1.01
CA ALA A 315 -3.43 10.66 -2.06
C ALA A 315 -3.38 9.61 -3.18
N SER A 316 -3.41 8.30 -2.85
CA SER A 316 -3.45 7.21 -3.84
C SER A 316 -4.73 7.23 -4.67
N CYS A 317 -5.89 7.36 -4.03
CA CYS A 317 -7.18 7.41 -4.74
C CYS A 317 -7.30 8.65 -5.64
N ALA A 318 -6.83 9.81 -5.19
CA ALA A 318 -6.80 11.02 -5.99
C ALA A 318 -5.88 10.88 -7.20
N ASN A 319 -4.68 10.32 -7.01
CA ASN A 319 -3.72 10.10 -8.08
C ASN A 319 -4.26 9.13 -9.14
N ASP A 320 -4.81 7.98 -8.72
CA ASP A 320 -5.40 7.02 -9.64
C ASP A 320 -6.60 7.58 -10.39
N MET A 321 -7.48 8.34 -9.71
CA MET A 321 -8.63 8.96 -10.37
C MET A 321 -8.17 9.94 -11.46
N TYR A 322 -7.17 10.76 -11.18
CA TYR A 322 -6.61 11.70 -12.16
C TYR A 322 -6.06 10.96 -13.40
N PHE A 323 -5.20 9.96 -13.21
CA PHE A 323 -4.60 9.23 -14.32
C PHE A 323 -5.60 8.34 -15.07
N LEU A 324 -6.62 7.80 -14.40
CA LEU A 324 -7.71 7.11 -15.08
C LEU A 324 -8.48 8.05 -15.99
N CYS A 325 -8.83 9.25 -15.52
CA CYS A 325 -9.52 10.24 -16.35
C CYS A 325 -8.66 10.68 -17.55
N LEU A 326 -7.36 10.90 -17.33
CA LEU A 326 -6.42 11.28 -18.38
C LEU A 326 -6.24 10.16 -19.42
N GLN A 327 -6.11 8.91 -18.99
CA GLN A 327 -5.95 7.79 -19.92
C GLN A 327 -7.23 7.51 -20.69
N THR A 328 -8.42 7.66 -20.10
CA THR A 328 -9.69 7.57 -20.84
C THR A 328 -9.77 8.64 -21.93
N LEU A 329 -9.36 9.88 -21.65
CA LEU A 329 -9.26 10.93 -22.67
C LEU A 329 -8.30 10.52 -23.80
N ASN A 330 -7.11 10.04 -23.44
CA ASN A 330 -6.09 9.60 -24.39
C ASN A 330 -6.52 8.34 -25.18
N ALA A 331 -7.50 7.57 -24.69
CA ALA A 331 -8.06 6.42 -25.41
C ALA A 331 -8.81 6.83 -26.70
N LEU A 332 -9.25 8.09 -26.78
CA LEU A 332 -9.97 8.65 -27.92
C LEU A 332 -9.02 9.20 -29.00
N GLU A 333 -7.73 9.33 -28.70
CA GLU A 333 -6.73 9.85 -29.62
C GLU A 333 -6.03 8.71 -30.37
N ASP A 334 -5.84 8.90 -31.67
CA ASP A 334 -5.04 7.99 -32.49
C ASP A 334 -3.59 7.96 -31.99
N LYS A 335 -3.01 6.77 -31.95
CA LYS A 335 -1.62 6.56 -31.54
C LYS A 335 -0.75 6.53 -32.81
N PRO A 336 0.42 7.20 -32.81
CA PRO A 336 1.20 7.36 -34.03
C PRO A 336 1.77 6.05 -34.56
N TYR A 337 2.03 5.09 -33.67
CA TYR A 337 2.63 3.79 -34.01
C TYR A 337 1.97 2.65 -33.22
N ASP A 338 2.00 1.45 -33.76
CA ASP A 338 1.42 0.25 -33.14
C ASP A 338 1.98 -0.04 -31.74
N ILE A 339 3.26 0.26 -31.52
CA ILE A 339 3.90 0.08 -30.21
C ILE A 339 3.30 1.01 -29.14
N ASN A 340 2.95 2.24 -29.51
CA ASN A 340 2.30 3.21 -28.64
C ASN A 340 0.89 2.75 -28.27
N ASP A 341 0.14 2.19 -29.22
CA ASP A 341 -1.17 1.62 -28.97
C ASP A 341 -1.10 0.40 -28.04
N TRP A 342 -0.15 -0.51 -28.26
CA TRP A 342 0.07 -1.65 -27.37
C TRP A 342 0.45 -1.22 -25.94
N TYR A 343 1.42 -0.31 -25.81
CA TYR A 343 1.82 0.23 -24.52
C TYR A 343 0.64 0.89 -23.81
N PHE A 344 -0.11 1.74 -24.51
CA PHE A 344 -1.27 2.44 -23.96
C PHE A 344 -2.32 1.46 -23.44
N ARG A 345 -2.72 0.45 -24.23
CA ARG A 345 -3.69 -0.56 -23.83
C ARG A 345 -3.25 -1.34 -22.59
N TYR A 346 -1.96 -1.70 -22.51
CA TYR A 346 -1.42 -2.40 -21.36
C TYR A 346 -1.42 -1.51 -20.10
N SER A 347 -0.87 -0.30 -20.19
CA SER A 347 -0.78 0.65 -19.06
C SER A 347 -2.18 1.00 -18.54
N PHE A 348 -3.15 1.22 -19.44
CA PHE A 348 -4.53 1.54 -19.06
C PHE A 348 -5.25 0.40 -18.39
N THR A 349 -5.16 -0.80 -18.96
CA THR A 349 -5.73 -2.01 -18.35
C THR A 349 -5.11 -2.28 -16.99
N PHE A 350 -3.79 -2.12 -16.87
CA PHE A 350 -3.08 -2.30 -15.61
C PHE A 350 -3.55 -1.30 -14.55
N LEU A 351 -3.70 -0.01 -14.89
CA LEU A 351 -4.18 1.01 -13.97
C LEU A 351 -5.62 0.75 -13.51
N ILE A 352 -6.53 0.41 -14.42
CA ILE A 352 -7.93 0.05 -14.09
C ILE A 352 -7.96 -1.15 -13.14
N LEU A 353 -7.24 -2.22 -13.48
CA LEU A 353 -7.22 -3.44 -12.67
C LEU A 353 -6.58 -3.17 -11.29
N ARG A 354 -5.44 -2.48 -11.23
CA ARG A 354 -4.75 -2.17 -9.97
C ARG A 354 -5.63 -1.33 -9.05
N THR A 355 -6.27 -0.30 -9.59
CA THR A 355 -7.19 0.57 -8.82
C THR A 355 -8.39 -0.22 -8.32
N SER A 356 -8.99 -1.04 -9.18
CA SER A 356 -10.15 -1.87 -8.83
C SER A 356 -9.79 -2.90 -7.75
N VAL A 357 -8.66 -3.59 -7.89
CA VAL A 357 -8.19 -4.58 -6.91
C VAL A 357 -7.88 -3.90 -5.57
N LYS A 358 -7.24 -2.71 -5.57
CA LYS A 358 -7.04 -1.93 -4.34
C LYS A 358 -8.34 -1.67 -3.60
N LEU A 359 -9.33 -1.11 -4.30
CA LEU A 359 -10.64 -0.81 -3.72
C LEU A 359 -11.34 -2.09 -3.25
N TRP A 360 -11.12 -3.21 -3.92
CA TRP A 360 -11.73 -4.50 -3.58
C TRP A 360 -11.21 -5.00 -2.24
N PHE A 361 -9.89 -5.05 -2.08
CA PHE A 361 -9.26 -5.48 -0.85
C PHE A 361 -9.61 -4.55 0.32
N ALA A 362 -9.68 -3.24 0.08
CA ALA A 362 -10.10 -2.29 1.11
C ALA A 362 -11.58 -2.46 1.50
N ALA A 363 -12.47 -2.73 0.54
CA ALA A 363 -13.89 -3.00 0.78
C ALA A 363 -14.14 -4.36 1.45
N ASP A 364 -13.24 -5.33 1.28
CA ASP A 364 -13.32 -6.65 1.95
C ASP A 364 -13.24 -6.50 3.48
N VAL A 365 -12.59 -5.45 4.01
CA VAL A 365 -12.61 -5.15 5.45
C VAL A 365 -14.02 -4.78 5.92
N ASP A 366 -14.68 -3.87 5.20
CA ASP A 366 -16.06 -3.46 5.49
C ASP A 366 -17.01 -4.67 5.46
N GLU A 367 -16.93 -5.47 4.39
CA GLU A 367 -17.79 -6.64 4.22
C GLU A 367 -17.61 -7.68 5.32
N ASN A 368 -16.36 -7.99 5.69
CA ASN A 368 -16.10 -8.93 6.77
C ASN A 368 -16.51 -8.37 8.13
N SER A 369 -16.40 -7.06 8.37
CA SER A 369 -16.88 -6.45 9.61
C SER A 369 -18.41 -6.52 9.74
N VAL A 370 -19.15 -6.17 8.68
CA VAL A 370 -20.62 -6.22 8.63
C VAL A 370 -21.12 -7.66 8.67
N ARG A 371 -20.36 -8.61 8.12
CA ARG A 371 -20.68 -10.05 8.22
C ARG A 371 -20.75 -10.51 9.67
N THR A 372 -19.94 -9.95 10.58
CA THR A 372 -20.03 -10.28 12.01
C THR A 372 -21.43 -9.98 12.55
N HIS A 373 -21.98 -8.81 12.22
CA HIS A 373 -23.34 -8.43 12.63
C HIS A 373 -24.41 -9.39 12.07
N LYS A 374 -24.30 -9.71 10.77
CA LYS A 374 -25.23 -10.65 10.11
C LYS A 374 -25.22 -12.04 10.73
N LEU A 375 -24.08 -12.48 11.26
CA LEU A 375 -23.98 -13.78 11.95
C LEU A 375 -24.62 -13.71 13.34
N VAL A 376 -24.37 -12.64 14.08
CA VAL A 376 -24.96 -12.41 15.40
C VAL A 376 -26.49 -12.34 15.33
N GLN A 377 -27.05 -11.73 14.28
CA GLN A 377 -28.50 -11.68 14.06
C GLN A 377 -29.16 -13.04 13.78
N LYS A 378 -28.40 -14.09 13.42
CA LYS A 378 -28.94 -15.43 13.16
C LYS A 378 -29.17 -16.26 14.42
N ILE A 379 -28.68 -15.81 15.58
CA ILE A 379 -28.71 -16.58 16.81
C ILE A 379 -30.15 -16.59 17.37
N ARG A 380 -30.61 -17.76 17.81
CA ARG A 380 -31.95 -17.92 18.41
C ARG A 380 -32.04 -17.19 19.74
N SER A 381 -33.22 -16.64 20.05
CA SER A 381 -33.50 -15.91 21.29
C SER A 381 -33.23 -16.72 22.57
N GLU A 382 -33.27 -18.05 22.50
CA GLU A 382 -32.96 -18.95 23.63
C GLU A 382 -31.50 -18.88 24.09
N HIS A 383 -30.58 -18.46 23.21
CA HIS A 383 -29.15 -18.35 23.49
C HIS A 383 -28.71 -16.90 23.75
N TYR A 384 -29.67 -15.99 23.93
CA TYR A 384 -29.41 -14.56 24.07
C TYR A 384 -28.89 -14.22 25.48
N ASN A 385 -27.84 -13.41 25.54
CA ASN A 385 -27.27 -12.88 26.77
C ASN A 385 -26.76 -11.45 26.56
N ASP A 386 -26.41 -10.78 27.66
CA ASP A 386 -26.02 -9.37 27.65
C ASP A 386 -24.77 -9.12 26.78
N GLU A 387 -23.78 -10.00 26.86
CA GLU A 387 -22.56 -9.92 26.04
C GLU A 387 -22.83 -10.03 24.53
N LEU A 388 -23.80 -10.87 24.15
CA LEU A 388 -24.25 -11.01 22.76
C LEU A 388 -25.01 -9.76 22.30
N GLU A 389 -25.85 -9.16 23.15
CA GLU A 389 -26.54 -7.90 22.84
C GLU A 389 -25.53 -6.78 22.59
N ILE A 390 -24.51 -6.65 23.46
CA ILE A 390 -23.47 -5.63 23.29
C ILE A 390 -22.70 -5.87 21.98
N LEU A 391 -22.31 -7.12 21.67
CA LEU A 391 -21.68 -7.44 20.39
C LEU A 391 -22.58 -7.09 19.20
N ARG A 392 -23.89 -7.34 19.30
CA ARG A 392 -24.87 -6.96 18.27
C ARG A 392 -24.88 -5.45 18.05
N ILE A 393 -24.92 -4.66 19.12
CA ILE A 393 -24.89 -3.20 19.07
C ILE A 393 -23.57 -2.71 18.46
N CYS A 394 -22.43 -3.19 18.97
CA CYS A 394 -21.10 -2.79 18.46
C CYS A 394 -20.91 -3.14 16.98
N SER A 395 -21.45 -4.28 16.53
CA SER A 395 -21.31 -4.74 15.14
C SER A 395 -22.27 -4.08 14.16
N SER A 396 -23.32 -3.40 14.64
CA SER A 396 -24.36 -2.80 13.79
C SER A 396 -23.83 -1.78 12.77
N GLY A 397 -22.86 -0.95 13.16
CA GLY A 397 -22.25 0.06 12.30
C GLY A 397 -21.14 -0.46 11.38
N GLY A 398 -20.61 -1.66 11.64
CA GLY A 398 -19.40 -2.16 10.98
C GLY A 398 -18.18 -1.25 11.17
N VAL A 399 -17.07 -1.60 10.50
CA VAL A 399 -15.90 -0.73 10.40
C VAL A 399 -15.24 -0.91 9.05
N SER A 400 -14.81 0.20 8.45
CA SER A 400 -14.23 0.21 7.10
C SER A 400 -12.93 0.99 7.07
N ILE A 401 -12.12 0.70 6.05
CA ILE A 401 -10.96 1.54 5.74
C ILE A 401 -11.48 2.88 5.20
N SER A 402 -10.95 4.00 5.71
CA SER A 402 -11.40 5.33 5.35
C SER A 402 -10.25 6.28 5.03
N GLY A 403 -10.51 7.20 4.11
CA GLY A 403 -9.61 8.31 3.78
C GLY A 403 -9.77 9.42 4.81
N MET A 404 -9.14 9.27 5.98
CA MET A 404 -9.22 10.24 7.10
C MET A 404 -10.65 10.60 7.53
N GLY A 405 -11.62 9.70 7.32
CA GLY A 405 -13.04 9.96 7.59
C GLY A 405 -13.78 10.76 6.51
N PHE A 406 -13.12 11.25 5.45
CA PHE A 406 -13.81 11.94 4.34
C PHE A 406 -14.68 10.98 3.51
N PHE A 407 -14.20 9.76 3.29
CA PHE A 407 -14.93 8.71 2.59
C PHE A 407 -14.53 7.34 3.12
N THR A 408 -15.47 6.40 3.07
CA THR A 408 -15.28 5.01 3.46
C THR A 408 -15.21 4.12 2.23
N ILE A 409 -14.25 3.20 2.19
CA ILE A 409 -14.15 2.24 1.10
C ILE A 409 -15.13 1.09 1.37
N THR A 410 -16.24 1.11 0.65
CA THR A 410 -17.22 0.02 0.60
C THR A 410 -17.36 -0.46 -0.84
N ARG A 411 -18.01 -1.63 -1.06
CA ARG A 411 -18.25 -2.13 -2.43
C ARG A 411 -19.02 -1.14 -3.33
N ARG A 412 -19.76 -0.19 -2.74
CA ARG A 412 -20.49 0.84 -3.48
C ARG A 412 -19.57 1.90 -4.09
N ILE A 413 -18.41 2.16 -3.49
CA ILE A 413 -17.51 3.24 -3.94
C ILE A 413 -16.96 2.98 -5.34
N PHE A 414 -16.90 1.73 -5.78
CA PHE A 414 -16.53 1.34 -7.14
C PHE A 414 -17.40 2.02 -8.18
N LEU A 415 -18.73 1.95 -8.01
CA LEU A 415 -19.69 2.54 -8.94
C LEU A 415 -19.59 4.07 -8.91
N THR A 416 -19.42 4.65 -7.72
CA THR A 416 -19.24 6.10 -7.55
C THR A 416 -17.96 6.59 -8.22
N MET A 417 -16.85 5.86 -8.08
CA MET A 417 -15.59 6.19 -8.74
C MET A 417 -15.71 6.07 -10.26
N ALA A 418 -16.31 5.00 -10.78
CA ALA A 418 -16.54 4.83 -12.21
C ALA A 418 -17.41 5.96 -12.79
N GLY A 419 -18.51 6.32 -12.12
CA GLY A 419 -19.37 7.43 -12.54
C GLY A 419 -18.66 8.79 -12.46
N SER A 420 -17.80 8.99 -11.46
CA SER A 420 -16.99 10.21 -11.33
C SER A 420 -15.97 10.31 -12.47
N ILE A 421 -15.29 9.21 -12.82
CA ILE A 421 -14.35 9.15 -13.94
C ILE A 421 -15.04 9.53 -15.25
N LEU A 422 -16.21 8.95 -15.55
CA LEU A 422 -17.01 9.30 -16.74
C LEU A 422 -17.42 10.78 -16.75
N THR A 423 -17.78 11.33 -15.59
CA THR A 423 -18.17 12.74 -15.47
C THR A 423 -16.99 13.67 -15.71
N TYR A 424 -15.84 13.38 -15.10
CA TYR A 424 -14.61 14.18 -15.27
C TYR A 424 -14.01 14.02 -16.67
N GLU A 425 -14.15 12.86 -17.29
CA GLU A 425 -13.77 12.64 -18.70
C GLU A 425 -14.52 13.61 -19.62
N LEU A 426 -15.84 13.77 -19.45
CA LEU A 426 -16.63 14.74 -20.23
C LEU A 426 -16.12 16.18 -20.07
N VAL A 427 -15.69 16.56 -18.87
CA VAL A 427 -15.11 17.88 -18.60
C VAL A 427 -13.73 18.00 -19.25
N LEU A 428 -12.87 17.00 -19.11
CA LEU A 428 -11.55 16.97 -19.72
C LEU A 428 -11.61 16.97 -21.24
N MET A 429 -12.58 16.28 -21.85
CA MET A 429 -12.81 16.33 -23.29
C MET A 429 -13.16 17.74 -23.77
N ARG A 430 -14.02 18.45 -23.03
CA ARG A 430 -14.34 19.86 -23.36
C ARG A 430 -13.11 20.74 -23.25
N PHE A 431 -12.33 20.59 -22.18
CA PHE A 431 -11.09 21.33 -21.99
C PHE A 431 -10.07 21.03 -23.09
N HIS A 432 -9.82 19.76 -23.39
CA HIS A 432 -8.90 19.32 -24.43
C HIS A 432 -9.27 19.88 -25.81
N ARG A 433 -10.57 19.85 -26.18
CA ARG A 433 -11.04 20.47 -27.44
C ARG A 433 -10.80 21.99 -27.46
N SER A 434 -10.97 22.66 -26.33
CA SER A 434 -10.74 24.11 -26.22
C SER A 434 -9.27 24.51 -26.20
N SER A 435 -8.36 23.59 -25.82
CA SER A 435 -6.91 23.82 -25.74
C SER A 435 -6.14 23.27 -26.95
N LYS A 436 -6.81 22.93 -28.05
CA LYS A 436 -6.17 22.35 -29.24
C LYS A 436 -5.17 23.36 -29.85
N GLY A 437 -3.93 22.93 -30.09
CA GLY A 437 -2.85 23.78 -30.57
C GLY A 437 -2.18 24.68 -29.50
N VAL A 438 -2.59 24.56 -28.23
CA VAL A 438 -1.93 25.22 -27.09
C VAL A 438 -1.10 24.17 -26.35
N GLY A 439 0.12 24.50 -25.95
CA GLY A 439 0.99 23.56 -25.24
C GLY A 439 1.80 22.61 -26.16
N GLU A 440 1.77 22.77 -27.48
CA GLU A 440 2.58 21.93 -28.36
C GLU A 440 4.03 22.43 -28.39
N ASP A 441 4.98 21.59 -28.00
CA ASP A 441 6.40 21.87 -28.21
C ASP A 441 6.70 21.83 -29.72
N LEU A 442 7.57 22.74 -30.19
CA LEU A 442 8.01 22.72 -31.58
C LEU A 442 8.74 21.39 -31.88
N PRO A 443 8.30 20.60 -32.87
CA PRO A 443 9.02 19.40 -33.25
C PRO A 443 10.40 19.78 -33.79
N CYS A 444 11.35 18.83 -33.74
CA CYS A 444 12.69 19.02 -34.30
C CYS A 444 13.56 20.06 -33.56
N GLY A 445 13.39 20.23 -32.25
CA GLY A 445 14.12 21.20 -31.43
C GLY A 445 15.48 20.73 -30.86
N TYR A 446 15.91 19.49 -31.13
CA TYR A 446 17.17 18.97 -30.59
C TYR A 446 18.40 19.58 -31.28
N ILE A 447 19.37 20.01 -30.47
CA ILE A 447 20.70 20.44 -30.92
C ILE A 447 21.74 19.61 -30.17
N ASP A 448 22.64 19.00 -30.93
CA ASP A 448 23.67 18.09 -30.40
C ASP A 448 24.82 18.77 -29.66
#